data_AF-A0A975AMA0-F1
#
_entry.id   AF-A0A975AMA0-F1
#
_cell.length_a   1.000
_cell.length_b   1.000
_cell.length_c   1.000
_cell.angle_alpha   90.00
_cell.angle_beta   90.00
_cell.angle_gamma   90.00
#
_symmetry.space_group_name_H-M   'P 1'
#
loop_
_entity.id
_entity.type
_entity.pdbx_description
1 polymer ?
#
loop_
_entity_poly.entity_id
_entity_poly.type
_entity_poly.pdbx_seq_one_letter_code
_entity_poly.pdbx_strand_id
1 'polypeptide(L)'
;MSRALMPKFIDWIDDKKKSTYVLTTLLVACYVAVFVFPGVPWVALSALIGSIIFPFSIFLVWIIDSAFVEKLLSRRWTAILFAGVVVVYGMFANTFSSDLINDYFQVDPVHFTVTNIFLTMVYLLVGVFQPFVMFPVWLALLLLGGFVLPALLVMGTGMQALKRIGLFLLATVLISASTQSLGLLQHQLPLLAEKVALRSDFNEKHRCTAAWSVNVDRVVFLHDGNVLAHISDTRNYEVLPCNPR
;
A
#
# COMPACT_ATOMS: atom_id res chain seq x y z
N MET A 1 -8.31 0.14 -42.49
CA MET A 1 -7.56 -0.66 -41.49
C MET A 1 -8.26 -0.47 -40.14
N SER A 2 -8.77 -1.55 -39.57
CA SER A 2 -9.77 -1.61 -38.50
C SER A 2 -9.26 -1.08 -37.15
N ARG A 3 -9.89 -0.01 -36.62
CA ARG A 3 -9.90 0.39 -35.20
C ARG A 3 -11.34 0.31 -34.71
N ALA A 4 -11.87 -0.90 -34.57
CA ALA A 4 -13.22 -1.10 -34.05
C ALA A 4 -13.30 -2.46 -33.35
N LEU A 5 -12.68 -2.57 -32.17
CA LEU A 5 -12.90 -3.68 -31.21
C LEU A 5 -12.15 -3.43 -29.88
N MET A 6 -12.24 -2.23 -29.29
CA MET A 6 -12.02 -2.05 -27.84
C MET A 6 -12.88 -0.93 -27.24
N PRO A 7 -14.23 -1.03 -27.19
CA PRO A 7 -15.08 0.04 -26.66
C PRO A 7 -15.94 -0.39 -25.45
N LYS A 8 -15.44 -1.29 -24.58
CA LYS A 8 -16.20 -1.68 -23.36
C LYS A 8 -15.35 -1.75 -22.09
N PHE A 9 -14.06 -2.03 -22.22
CA PHE A 9 -13.17 -2.14 -21.05
C PHE A 9 -12.72 -0.78 -20.49
N ILE A 10 -12.80 0.29 -21.29
CA ILE A 10 -12.32 1.64 -20.89
C ILE A 10 -13.48 2.53 -20.42
N ASP A 11 -14.71 2.29 -20.87
CA ASP A 11 -15.89 3.12 -20.55
C ASP A 11 -16.23 3.27 -19.07
N TRP A 12 -15.71 2.38 -18.21
CA TRP A 12 -15.93 2.49 -16.76
C TRP A 12 -14.93 3.46 -16.10
N ILE A 13 -13.77 3.72 -16.71
CA ILE A 13 -12.72 4.61 -16.21
C ILE A 13 -13.18 6.07 -16.33
N ASP A 14 -13.84 6.43 -17.44
CA ASP A 14 -14.26 7.81 -17.70
C ASP A 14 -15.54 8.20 -16.94
N ASP A 15 -16.31 7.23 -16.46
CA ASP A 15 -17.55 7.47 -15.70
C ASP A 15 -17.30 7.33 -14.20
N LYS A 16 -17.31 8.47 -13.49
CA LYS A 16 -17.16 8.56 -12.03
C LYS A 16 -17.99 7.54 -11.24
N LYS A 17 -19.26 7.34 -11.62
CA LYS A 17 -20.18 6.45 -10.89
C LYS A 17 -19.81 5.00 -11.13
N LYS A 18 -19.49 4.63 -12.37
CA LYS A 18 -19.04 3.27 -12.71
C LYS A 18 -17.68 2.96 -12.09
N SER A 19 -16.73 3.90 -12.17
CA SER A 19 -15.42 3.83 -11.49
C SER A 19 -15.55 3.59 -10.01
N THR A 20 -16.34 4.42 -9.32
CA THR A 20 -16.57 4.25 -7.89
C THR A 20 -17.17 2.89 -7.57
N TYR A 21 -18.17 2.46 -8.34
CA TYR A 21 -18.81 1.16 -8.14
C TYR A 21 -17.83 0.01 -8.30
N VAL A 22 -17.10 -0.05 -9.43
CA VAL A 22 -16.11 -1.11 -9.72
C VAL A 22 -15.03 -1.17 -8.64
N LEU A 23 -14.44 -0.01 -8.29
CA LEU A 23 -13.39 0.05 -7.26
C LEU A 23 -13.91 -0.36 -5.87
N THR A 24 -15.14 0.02 -5.53
CA THR A 24 -15.77 -0.40 -4.26
C THR A 24 -16.06 -1.89 -4.25
N THR A 25 -16.54 -2.45 -5.37
CA THR A 25 -16.77 -3.90 -5.49
C THR A 25 -15.47 -4.68 -5.39
N LEU A 26 -14.38 -4.20 -6.02
CA LEU A 26 -13.06 -4.82 -5.89
C LEU A 26 -12.53 -4.75 -4.46
N LEU A 27 -12.71 -3.62 -3.77
CA LEU A 27 -12.34 -3.46 -2.37
C LEU A 27 -13.09 -4.47 -1.47
N VAL A 28 -14.42 -4.57 -1.64
CA VAL A 28 -15.23 -5.56 -0.92
C VAL A 28 -14.77 -6.98 -1.25
N ALA A 29 -14.51 -7.29 -2.52
CA ALA A 29 -14.02 -8.60 -2.93
C ALA A 29 -12.68 -8.94 -2.27
N CYS A 30 -11.76 -7.98 -2.14
CA CYS A 30 -10.51 -8.16 -1.40
C CYS A 30 -10.75 -8.52 0.07
N TYR A 31 -11.65 -7.82 0.75
CA TYR A 31 -11.96 -8.11 2.15
C TYR A 31 -12.65 -9.47 2.32
N VAL A 32 -13.58 -9.81 1.42
CA VAL A 32 -14.23 -11.12 1.42
C VAL A 32 -13.22 -12.24 1.13
N ALA A 33 -12.27 -12.03 0.21
CA ALA A 33 -11.24 -13.01 -0.11
C ALA A 33 -10.36 -13.35 1.11
N VAL A 34 -9.98 -12.35 1.91
CA VAL A 34 -9.23 -12.59 3.16
C VAL A 34 -10.04 -13.43 4.15
N PHE A 35 -11.34 -13.14 4.26
CA PHE A 35 -12.22 -13.88 5.17
C PHE A 35 -12.45 -15.34 4.71
N VAL A 36 -12.56 -15.58 3.41
CA VAL A 36 -12.80 -16.92 2.84
C VAL A 36 -11.52 -17.76 2.81
N PHE A 37 -10.35 -17.15 2.64
CA PHE A 37 -9.06 -17.84 2.55
C PHE A 37 -8.09 -17.41 3.68
N PRO A 38 -8.46 -17.59 4.96
CA PRO A 38 -7.60 -17.22 6.09
C PRO A 38 -6.43 -18.21 6.16
N GLY A 39 -5.28 -17.80 5.60
CA GLY A 39 -4.08 -18.63 5.59
C GLY A 39 -3.30 -18.63 4.27
N VAL A 40 -3.87 -18.07 3.19
CA VAL A 40 -3.14 -17.89 1.93
C VAL A 40 -2.37 -16.56 1.97
N PRO A 41 -1.01 -16.57 2.08
CA PRO A 41 -0.25 -15.34 2.32
C PRO A 41 -0.39 -14.31 1.19
N TRP A 42 -0.50 -14.78 -0.06
CA TRP A 42 -0.69 -13.92 -1.23
C TRP A 42 -2.07 -13.23 -1.24
N VAL A 43 -3.11 -13.88 -0.70
CA VAL A 43 -4.43 -13.26 -0.55
C VAL A 43 -4.38 -12.15 0.50
N ALA A 44 -3.76 -12.41 1.65
CA ALA A 44 -3.55 -11.37 2.67
C ALA A 44 -2.74 -10.18 2.13
N LEU A 45 -1.64 -10.44 1.41
CA LEU A 45 -0.83 -9.38 0.81
C LEU A 45 -1.61 -8.57 -0.24
N SER A 46 -2.33 -9.24 -1.15
CA SER A 46 -3.11 -8.55 -2.18
C SER A 46 -4.25 -7.72 -1.60
N ALA A 47 -4.93 -8.21 -0.58
CA ALA A 47 -5.99 -7.48 0.10
C ALA A 47 -5.46 -6.31 0.91
N LEU A 48 -4.28 -6.48 1.51
CA LEU A 48 -3.59 -5.41 2.20
C LEU A 48 -3.22 -4.30 1.20
N ILE A 49 -2.58 -4.62 0.08
CA ILE A 49 -2.24 -3.64 -0.95
C ILE A 49 -3.52 -3.00 -1.52
N GLY A 50 -4.54 -3.81 -1.82
CA GLY A 50 -5.85 -3.36 -2.31
C GLY A 50 -6.57 -2.43 -1.35
N SER A 51 -6.43 -2.65 -0.04
CA SER A 51 -7.02 -1.81 1.02
C SER A 51 -6.42 -0.40 1.08
N ILE A 52 -5.31 -0.17 0.38
CA ILE A 52 -4.67 1.14 0.25
C ILE A 52 -4.95 1.70 -1.14
N ILE A 53 -4.70 0.91 -2.18
CA ILE A 53 -4.84 1.34 -3.58
C ILE A 53 -6.29 1.69 -3.92
N PHE A 54 -7.26 0.84 -3.55
CA PHE A 54 -8.64 1.07 -3.97
C PHE A 54 -9.28 2.28 -3.30
N PRO A 55 -9.20 2.47 -1.96
CA PRO A 55 -9.75 3.68 -1.36
C PRO A 55 -9.04 4.95 -1.84
N PHE A 56 -7.72 4.90 -2.06
CA PHE A 56 -6.98 6.03 -2.64
C PHE A 56 -7.48 6.35 -4.05
N SER A 57 -7.69 5.33 -4.89
CA SER A 57 -8.22 5.50 -6.25
C SER A 57 -9.64 6.04 -6.25
N ILE A 58 -10.52 5.54 -5.35
CA ILE A 58 -11.88 6.06 -5.17
C ILE A 58 -11.83 7.54 -4.80
N PHE A 59 -10.97 7.90 -3.84
CA PHE A 59 -10.79 9.28 -3.43
C PHE A 59 -10.30 10.17 -4.57
N LEU A 60 -9.31 9.73 -5.36
CA LEU A 60 -8.82 10.47 -6.53
C LEU A 60 -9.93 10.70 -7.56
N VAL A 61 -10.71 9.67 -7.90
CA VAL A 61 -11.87 9.79 -8.81
C VAL A 61 -12.86 10.84 -8.29
N TRP A 62 -13.02 10.94 -6.97
CA TRP A 62 -13.94 11.91 -6.38
C TRP A 62 -13.39 13.34 -6.40
N ILE A 63 -12.09 13.48 -6.18
CA ILE A 63 -11.38 14.76 -6.09
C ILE A 63 -11.11 15.37 -7.47
N ILE A 64 -10.68 14.58 -8.45
CA ILE A 64 -10.32 15.06 -9.80
C ILE A 64 -11.53 15.74 -10.47
N ASP A 65 -12.72 15.16 -10.31
CA ASP A 65 -13.98 15.72 -10.83
C ASP A 65 -14.57 16.86 -9.97
N SER A 66 -13.82 17.40 -9.00
CA SER A 66 -14.28 18.53 -8.20
C SER A 66 -13.95 19.85 -8.88
N ALA A 67 -14.91 20.79 -8.89
CA ALA A 67 -14.72 22.13 -9.44
C ALA A 67 -13.55 22.90 -8.79
N PHE A 68 -13.19 22.52 -7.55
CA PHE A 68 -12.02 23.06 -6.87
C PHE A 68 -10.72 22.62 -7.54
N VAL A 69 -10.58 21.33 -7.85
CA VAL A 69 -9.38 20.77 -8.50
C VAL A 69 -9.26 21.22 -9.94
N GLU A 70 -10.35 21.31 -10.68
CA GLU A 70 -10.35 21.87 -12.04
C GLU A 70 -9.78 23.30 -12.04
N LYS A 71 -10.23 24.14 -11.09
CA LYS A 71 -9.71 25.50 -10.91
C LYS A 71 -8.26 25.52 -10.43
N LEU A 72 -7.86 24.57 -9.59
CA LEU A 72 -6.49 24.44 -9.10
C LEU A 72 -5.53 24.03 -10.23
N LEU A 73 -5.85 22.98 -10.99
CA LEU A 73 -5.04 22.44 -12.09
C LEU A 73 -4.97 23.38 -13.30
N SER A 74 -5.93 24.29 -13.46
CA SER A 74 -5.88 25.32 -14.51
C SER A 74 -4.65 26.24 -14.41
N ARG A 75 -4.02 26.32 -13.23
CA ARG A 75 -2.84 27.17 -12.97
C ARG A 75 -1.56 26.35 -13.09
N ARG A 76 -0.68 26.68 -14.04
CA ARG A 76 0.61 25.98 -14.26
C ARG A 76 1.47 25.80 -12.98
N TRP A 77 1.41 26.73 -12.04
CA TRP A 77 2.15 26.65 -10.78
C TRP A 77 1.70 25.53 -9.84
N THR A 78 0.44 25.06 -9.93
CA THR A 78 -0.07 24.00 -9.05
C THR A 78 0.45 22.64 -9.45
N ALA A 79 0.68 22.40 -10.75
CA ALA A 79 1.37 21.20 -11.22
C ALA A 79 2.81 21.13 -10.70
N ILE A 80 3.53 22.27 -10.68
CA ILE A 80 4.89 22.37 -10.13
C ILE A 80 4.89 22.06 -8.62
N LEU A 81 3.95 22.66 -7.88
CA LEU A 81 3.80 22.39 -6.44
C LEU A 81 3.46 20.92 -6.18
N PHE A 82 2.56 20.32 -6.95
CA PHE A 82 2.19 18.92 -6.80
C PHE A 82 3.38 18.00 -7.08
N ALA A 83 4.14 18.26 -8.16
CA ALA A 83 5.37 17.53 -8.45
C ALA A 83 6.40 17.68 -7.31
N GLY A 84 6.57 18.89 -6.77
CA GLY A 84 7.44 19.14 -5.62
C GLY A 84 7.02 18.34 -4.38
N VAL A 85 5.73 18.31 -4.06
CA VAL A 85 5.18 17.50 -2.96
C VAL A 85 5.48 16.01 -3.18
N VAL A 86 5.22 15.48 -4.38
CA VAL A 86 5.52 14.06 -4.70
C VAL A 86 7.00 13.74 -4.53
N VAL A 87 7.90 14.63 -4.97
CA VAL A 87 9.35 14.43 -4.81
C VAL A 87 9.74 14.43 -3.33
N VAL A 88 9.28 15.41 -2.55
CA VAL A 88 9.58 15.51 -1.12
C VAL A 88 9.08 14.27 -0.37
N TYR A 89 7.84 13.85 -0.60
CA TYR A 89 7.30 12.63 -0.01
C TYR A 89 8.04 11.38 -0.47
N GLY A 90 8.46 11.32 -1.74
CA GLY A 90 9.29 10.23 -2.26
C GLY A 90 10.64 10.14 -1.55
N MET A 91 11.28 11.28 -1.27
CA MET A 91 12.52 11.34 -0.50
C MET A 91 12.32 10.81 0.92
N PHE A 92 11.29 11.28 1.64
CA PHE A 92 10.98 10.78 2.98
C PHE A 92 10.66 9.28 2.99
N ALA A 93 9.87 8.81 2.01
CA ALA A 93 9.54 7.40 1.89
C ALA A 93 10.79 6.52 1.66
N ASN A 94 11.75 7.01 0.86
CA ASN A 94 13.02 6.31 0.66
C ASN A 94 13.88 6.32 1.92
N THR A 95 13.89 7.41 2.70
CA THR A 95 14.58 7.46 3.99
C THR A 95 13.98 6.44 4.97
N PHE A 96 12.65 6.42 5.17
CA PHE A 96 12.01 5.46 6.07
C PHE A 96 12.21 4.01 5.63
N SER A 97 12.22 3.76 4.32
CA SER A 97 12.55 2.46 3.75
C SER A 97 13.99 2.04 4.07
N SER A 98 14.93 2.95 3.89
CA SER A 98 16.35 2.74 4.17
C SER A 98 16.60 2.49 5.66
N ASP A 99 15.95 3.26 6.53
CA ASP A 99 16.03 3.10 8.00
C ASP A 99 15.49 1.73 8.42
N LEU A 100 14.34 1.29 7.88
CA LEU A 100 13.78 -0.02 8.20
C LEU A 100 14.71 -1.18 7.80
N ILE A 101 15.32 -1.09 6.61
CA ILE A 101 16.28 -2.11 6.15
C ILE A 101 17.52 -2.12 7.04
N ASN A 102 18.04 -0.94 7.39
CA ASN A 102 19.20 -0.82 8.26
C ASN A 102 18.90 -1.38 9.67
N ASP A 103 17.79 -0.97 10.28
CA ASP A 103 17.39 -1.44 11.61
C ASP A 103 17.17 -2.96 11.64
N TYR A 104 16.61 -3.53 10.58
CA TYR A 104 16.30 -4.96 10.52
C TYR A 104 17.50 -5.85 10.17
N PHE A 105 18.27 -5.49 9.14
CA PHE A 105 19.38 -6.31 8.64
C PHE A 105 20.76 -5.85 9.13
N GLN A 106 20.86 -4.69 9.79
CA GLN A 106 22.09 -4.11 10.33
C GLN A 106 23.20 -3.93 9.27
N VAL A 107 22.80 -3.65 8.03
CA VAL A 107 23.69 -3.43 6.87
C VAL A 107 23.20 -2.27 6.02
N ASP A 108 24.07 -1.78 5.14
CA ASP A 108 23.74 -0.67 4.24
C ASP A 108 22.57 -1.05 3.29
N PRO A 109 21.48 -0.24 3.27
CA PRO A 109 20.31 -0.48 2.44
C PRO A 109 20.58 -0.44 0.93
N VAL A 110 21.73 0.11 0.49
CA VAL A 110 22.15 0.09 -0.93
C VAL A 110 22.20 -1.33 -1.50
N HIS A 111 22.47 -2.34 -0.66
CA HIS A 111 22.50 -3.75 -1.07
C HIS A 111 21.10 -4.36 -1.33
N PHE A 112 20.02 -3.65 -0.98
CA PHE A 112 18.64 -4.11 -1.04
C PHE A 112 17.83 -3.30 -2.04
N THR A 113 18.25 -3.27 -3.31
CA THR A 113 17.65 -2.39 -4.32
C THR A 113 16.15 -2.67 -4.51
N VAL A 114 15.76 -3.94 -4.64
CA VAL A 114 14.36 -4.29 -4.92
C VAL A 114 13.49 -4.10 -3.68
N THR A 115 13.98 -4.53 -2.52
CA THR A 115 13.26 -4.34 -1.25
C THR A 115 13.09 -2.86 -0.92
N ASN A 116 14.12 -2.03 -1.16
CA ASN A 116 14.05 -0.60 -0.92
C ASN A 116 13.01 0.08 -1.85
N ILE A 117 12.95 -0.28 -3.14
CA ILE A 117 11.91 0.25 -4.05
C ILE A 117 10.51 -0.16 -3.57
N PHE A 118 10.34 -1.42 -3.20
CA PHE A 118 9.07 -1.95 -2.70
C PHE A 118 8.61 -1.20 -1.44
N LEU A 119 9.46 -1.11 -0.44
CA LEU A 119 9.17 -0.42 0.82
C LEU A 119 8.95 1.08 0.61
N THR A 120 9.74 1.74 -0.25
CA THR A 120 9.53 3.15 -0.60
C THR A 120 8.14 3.36 -1.20
N MET A 121 7.69 2.49 -2.11
CA MET A 121 6.34 2.56 -2.67
C MET A 121 5.27 2.39 -1.58
N VAL A 122 5.47 1.46 -0.66
CA VAL A 122 4.55 1.22 0.47
C VAL A 122 4.51 2.44 1.41
N TYR A 123 5.66 3.00 1.79
CA TYR A 123 5.74 4.19 2.63
C TYR A 123 5.17 5.44 1.94
N LEU A 124 5.37 5.59 0.64
CA LEU A 124 4.76 6.68 -0.13
C LEU A 124 3.23 6.55 -0.12
N LEU A 125 2.72 5.36 -0.40
CA LEU A 125 1.30 5.08 -0.36
C LEU A 125 0.73 5.35 1.04
N VAL A 126 1.30 4.78 2.11
CA VAL A 126 0.83 4.97 3.48
C VAL A 126 0.97 6.44 3.93
N GLY A 127 2.12 7.06 3.67
CA GLY A 127 2.45 8.42 4.09
C GLY A 127 1.62 9.50 3.41
N VAL A 128 1.13 9.25 2.19
CA VAL A 128 0.16 10.12 1.50
C VAL A 128 -1.27 9.73 1.89
N PHE A 129 -1.59 8.44 1.90
CA PHE A 129 -2.95 7.96 2.09
C PHE A 129 -3.50 8.24 3.49
N GLN A 130 -2.70 8.05 4.54
CA GLN A 130 -3.18 8.25 5.92
C GLN A 130 -3.59 9.72 6.20
N PRO A 131 -2.73 10.73 6.00
CA PRO A 131 -3.08 12.11 6.33
C PRO A 131 -4.01 12.76 5.31
N PHE A 132 -3.91 12.44 4.02
CA PHE A 132 -4.68 13.16 2.99
C PHE A 132 -5.98 12.48 2.58
N VAL A 133 -6.10 11.17 2.77
CA VAL A 133 -7.33 10.44 2.40
C VAL A 133 -8.05 9.94 3.64
N MET A 134 -7.39 9.15 4.48
CA MET A 134 -8.07 8.51 5.61
C MET A 134 -8.51 9.52 6.67
N PHE A 135 -7.67 10.48 7.03
CA PHE A 135 -8.02 11.46 8.05
C PHE A 135 -9.22 12.36 7.66
N PRO A 136 -9.25 13.01 6.46
CA PRO A 136 -10.40 13.80 6.06
C PRO A 136 -11.68 12.97 5.90
N VAL A 137 -11.56 11.73 5.39
CA VAL A 137 -12.69 10.81 5.26
C VAL A 137 -13.24 10.42 6.64
N TRP A 138 -12.38 10.09 7.61
CA TRP A 138 -12.78 9.83 8.99
C TRP A 138 -13.45 11.03 9.63
N LEU A 139 -12.88 12.23 9.45
CA LEU A 139 -13.44 13.47 9.99
C LEU A 139 -14.83 13.73 9.40
N ALA A 140 -14.99 13.59 8.08
CA ALA A 140 -16.29 13.72 7.41
C ALA A 140 -17.32 12.72 7.95
N LEU A 141 -16.88 11.48 8.21
CA LEU A 141 -17.74 10.43 8.72
C LEU A 141 -18.16 10.68 10.17
N LEU A 142 -17.26 11.20 11.01
CA LEU A 142 -17.55 11.65 12.37
C LEU A 142 -18.54 12.82 12.38
N LEU A 143 -18.35 13.81 11.50
CA LEU A 143 -19.27 14.95 11.37
C LEU A 143 -20.65 14.51 10.89
N LEU A 144 -20.72 13.61 9.90
CA LEU A 144 -21.96 13.00 9.43
C LEU A 144 -22.64 12.20 10.54
N GLY A 145 -21.89 11.38 11.28
CA GLY A 145 -22.41 10.57 12.38
C GLY A 145 -22.92 11.40 13.56
N GLY A 146 -22.22 12.48 13.90
CA GLY A 146 -22.54 13.33 15.05
C GLY A 146 -23.67 14.32 14.80
N PHE A 147 -23.74 14.95 13.62
CA PHE A 147 -24.70 16.02 13.34
C PHE A 147 -25.82 15.63 12.38
N VAL A 148 -25.49 14.85 11.34
CA VAL A 148 -26.40 14.60 10.22
C VAL A 148 -27.24 13.35 10.45
N LEU A 149 -26.68 12.31 11.06
CA LEU A 149 -27.40 11.07 11.37
C LEU A 149 -28.58 11.30 12.34
N PRO A 150 -28.44 12.04 13.46
CA PRO A 150 -29.56 12.34 14.35
C PRO A 150 -30.63 13.19 13.67
N ALA A 151 -30.22 14.19 12.88
CA ALA A 151 -31.14 15.03 12.12
C ALA A 151 -31.93 14.22 11.07
N LEU A 152 -31.29 13.27 10.37
CA LEU A 152 -31.93 12.37 9.41
C LEU A 152 -32.85 11.34 10.06
N LEU A 153 -32.53 10.87 11.27
CA LEU A 153 -33.40 9.98 12.05
C LEU A 153 -34.65 10.71 12.56
N VAL A 154 -34.55 12.00 12.88
CA VAL A 154 -35.68 12.82 13.34
C VAL A 154 -36.56 13.27 12.17
N MET A 155 -35.99 13.56 10.99
CA MET A 155 -36.75 14.11 9.85
C MET A 155 -37.16 13.06 8.79
N GLY A 156 -36.53 11.89 8.74
CA GLY A 156 -36.75 10.90 7.68
C GLY A 156 -37.68 9.76 8.09
N THR A 157 -38.85 9.64 7.46
CA THR A 157 -39.74 8.48 7.62
C THR A 157 -39.62 7.50 6.44
N GLY A 158 -39.58 6.19 6.74
CA GLY A 158 -39.71 5.11 5.75
C GLY A 158 -38.41 4.56 5.14
N MET A 159 -38.55 3.84 4.02
CA MET A 159 -37.50 3.02 3.38
C MET A 159 -36.28 3.82 2.86
N GLN A 160 -36.44 5.13 2.63
CA GLN A 160 -35.32 6.00 2.22
C GLN A 160 -34.36 6.30 3.38
N ALA A 161 -34.87 6.44 4.60
CA ALA A 161 -34.02 6.60 5.79
C ALA A 161 -33.19 5.33 6.03
N LEU A 162 -33.81 4.15 5.90
CA LEU A 162 -33.12 2.87 6.03
C LEU A 162 -31.99 2.69 5.01
N LYS A 163 -32.21 3.07 3.74
CA LYS A 163 -31.15 3.04 2.71
C LYS A 163 -29.96 3.94 3.05
N ARG A 164 -30.23 5.15 3.55
CA ARG A 164 -29.17 6.11 3.93
C ARG A 164 -28.37 5.62 5.14
N ILE A 165 -29.04 5.07 6.14
CA ILE A 165 -28.40 4.46 7.32
C ILE A 165 -27.55 3.26 6.90
N GLY A 166 -28.07 2.37 6.04
CA GLY A 166 -27.33 1.23 5.54
C GLY A 166 -26.07 1.63 4.76
N LEU A 167 -26.15 2.68 3.93
CA LEU A 167 -25.00 3.20 3.20
C LEU A 167 -23.97 3.86 4.11
N PHE A 168 -24.43 4.58 5.15
CA PHE A 168 -23.55 5.14 6.18
C PHE A 168 -22.81 4.04 6.94
N LEU A 169 -23.52 3.01 7.42
CA LEU A 169 -22.91 1.87 8.11
C LEU A 169 -21.91 1.13 7.23
N LEU A 170 -22.25 0.91 5.96
CA LEU A 170 -21.34 0.29 4.99
C LEU A 170 -20.07 1.12 4.83
N ALA A 171 -20.19 2.45 4.67
CA ALA A 171 -19.04 3.34 4.58
C ALA A 171 -18.18 3.28 5.85
N THR A 172 -18.79 3.32 7.04
CA THR A 172 -18.08 3.20 8.32
C THR A 172 -17.29 1.90 8.41
N VAL A 173 -17.89 0.77 8.02
CA VAL A 173 -17.23 -0.54 8.05
C VAL A 173 -16.05 -0.55 7.08
N LEU A 174 -16.21 -0.09 5.84
CA LEU A 174 -15.15 -0.08 4.84
C LEU A 174 -13.96 0.80 5.25
N ILE A 175 -14.23 1.98 5.81
CA ILE A 175 -13.20 2.92 6.27
C ILE A 175 -12.49 2.37 7.51
N SER A 176 -13.24 1.78 8.44
CA SER A 176 -12.67 1.13 9.62
C SER A 176 -11.78 -0.07 9.23
N ALA A 177 -12.24 -0.90 8.29
CA ALA A 177 -11.49 -2.03 7.77
C ALA A 177 -10.20 -1.58 7.05
N SER A 178 -10.27 -0.51 6.25
CA SER A 178 -9.10 0.10 5.60
C SER A 178 -8.08 0.60 6.63
N THR A 179 -8.56 1.26 7.70
CA THR A 179 -7.71 1.79 8.78
C THR A 179 -7.02 0.68 9.55
N GLN A 180 -7.75 -0.38 9.90
CA GLN A 180 -7.16 -1.54 10.57
C GLN A 180 -6.16 -2.26 9.67
N SER A 181 -6.44 -2.38 8.37
CA SER A 181 -5.53 -3.01 7.41
C SER A 181 -4.21 -2.24 7.30
N LEU A 182 -4.26 -0.90 7.34
CA LEU A 182 -3.07 -0.05 7.40
C LEU A 182 -2.26 -0.27 8.69
N GLY A 183 -2.93 -0.29 9.85
CA GLY A 183 -2.25 -0.56 11.12
C GLY A 183 -1.59 -1.94 11.14
N LEU A 184 -2.29 -2.95 10.61
CA LEU A 184 -1.75 -4.30 10.47
C LEU A 184 -0.55 -4.33 9.52
N LEU A 185 -0.62 -3.60 8.40
CA LEU A 185 0.51 -3.46 7.48
C LEU A 185 1.73 -2.87 8.19
N GLN A 186 1.58 -1.76 8.92
CA GLN A 186 2.70 -1.14 9.62
C GLN A 186 3.38 -2.11 10.60
N HIS A 187 2.60 -2.96 11.28
CA HIS A 187 3.16 -4.00 12.15
C HIS A 187 3.80 -5.16 11.39
N GLN A 188 3.32 -5.50 10.19
CA GLN A 188 3.85 -6.60 9.38
C GLN A 188 4.95 -6.17 8.39
N LEU A 189 5.23 -4.88 8.27
CA LEU A 189 6.23 -4.33 7.35
C LEU A 189 7.61 -5.01 7.47
N PRO A 190 8.18 -5.22 8.68
CA PRO A 190 9.48 -5.86 8.82
C PRO A 190 9.50 -7.29 8.26
N LEU A 191 8.47 -8.09 8.57
CA LEU A 191 8.35 -9.46 8.09
C LEU A 191 8.06 -9.53 6.58
N LEU A 192 7.41 -8.49 6.03
CA LEU A 192 7.20 -8.38 4.59
C LEU A 192 8.48 -7.97 3.87
N ALA A 193 9.24 -7.02 4.44
CA ALA A 193 10.57 -6.64 3.97
C ALA A 193 11.50 -7.85 3.91
N GLU A 194 11.51 -8.66 4.98
CA GLU A 194 12.24 -9.92 5.06
C GLU A 194 11.92 -10.86 3.89
N LYS A 195 10.64 -11.12 3.66
CA LYS A 195 10.19 -12.01 2.57
C LYS A 195 10.54 -11.49 1.19
N VAL A 196 10.42 -10.17 0.97
CA VAL A 196 10.78 -9.53 -0.30
C VAL A 196 12.29 -9.61 -0.51
N ALA A 197 13.08 -9.27 0.51
CA ALA A 197 14.53 -9.36 0.48
C ALA A 197 15.00 -10.77 0.18
N LEU A 198 14.52 -11.77 0.93
CA LEU A 198 14.87 -13.17 0.74
C LEU A 198 14.52 -13.68 -0.67
N ARG A 199 13.50 -13.12 -1.31
CA ARG A 199 13.06 -13.54 -2.65
C ARG A 199 13.77 -12.80 -3.78
N SER A 200 14.19 -11.56 -3.58
CA SER A 200 14.60 -10.67 -4.67
C SER A 200 16.05 -10.21 -4.58
N ASP A 201 16.52 -9.82 -3.39
CA ASP A 201 17.87 -9.29 -3.21
C ASP A 201 18.86 -10.39 -2.76
N PHE A 202 18.36 -11.40 -2.05
CA PHE A 202 19.14 -12.57 -1.65
C PHE A 202 19.35 -13.57 -2.79
N ASN A 203 20.60 -13.99 -2.99
CA ASN A 203 21.00 -14.95 -4.01
C ASN A 203 21.08 -16.36 -3.41
N GLU A 204 20.33 -17.31 -3.99
CA GLU A 204 20.43 -18.74 -3.70
C GLU A 204 21.72 -19.38 -4.26
N LYS A 205 22.36 -18.73 -5.24
CA LYS A 205 23.59 -19.22 -5.87
C LYS A 205 24.73 -18.28 -5.50
N HIS A 206 25.64 -18.73 -4.65
CA HIS A 206 26.83 -17.97 -4.28
C HIS A 206 28.11 -18.61 -4.79
N ARG A 207 29.11 -17.78 -5.13
CA ARG A 207 30.46 -18.24 -5.54
C ARG A 207 31.47 -18.26 -4.39
N CYS A 208 31.00 -18.08 -3.16
CA CYS A 208 31.88 -18.04 -1.99
C CYS A 208 32.46 -19.44 -1.72
N THR A 209 33.77 -19.48 -1.49
CA THR A 209 34.53 -20.71 -1.22
C THR A 209 34.84 -20.94 0.25
N ALA A 210 34.54 -19.95 1.09
CA ALA A 210 34.78 -20.03 2.51
C ALA A 210 34.03 -21.22 3.12
N ALA A 211 34.69 -21.95 4.00
CA ALA A 211 34.10 -23.06 4.73
C ALA A 211 33.13 -22.49 5.79
N TRP A 212 31.91 -22.17 5.38
CA TRP A 212 30.84 -21.79 6.29
C TRP A 212 30.35 -23.04 7.04
N SER A 213 30.25 -22.95 8.36
CA SER A 213 29.91 -24.07 9.24
C SER A 213 28.40 -24.37 9.32
N VAL A 214 27.56 -23.61 8.62
CA VAL A 214 26.12 -23.50 8.92
C VAL A 214 25.27 -23.65 7.65
N ASN A 215 24.02 -24.11 7.82
CA ASN A 215 22.93 -24.22 6.84
C ASN A 215 22.53 -22.87 6.19
N VAL A 216 23.50 -22.19 5.56
CA VAL A 216 23.32 -20.98 4.76
C VAL A 216 22.67 -21.36 3.45
N ASP A 217 21.48 -20.84 3.19
CA ASP A 217 20.71 -21.10 1.96
C ASP A 217 20.78 -19.93 0.98
N ARG A 218 20.90 -18.69 1.47
CA ARG A 218 20.88 -17.48 0.66
C ARG A 218 21.82 -16.41 1.19
N VAL A 219 22.37 -15.61 0.28
CA VAL A 219 23.29 -14.52 0.65
C VAL A 219 23.06 -13.22 -0.12
N VAL A 220 23.33 -12.09 0.52
CA VAL A 220 23.50 -10.78 -0.12
C VAL A 220 24.98 -10.43 -0.11
N PHE A 221 25.52 -10.01 -1.26
CA PHE A 221 26.91 -9.58 -1.35
C PHE A 221 27.07 -8.16 -0.83
N LEU A 222 27.88 -8.01 0.21
CA LEU A 222 28.21 -6.73 0.81
C LEU A 222 29.49 -6.18 0.18
N HIS A 223 29.80 -4.92 0.50
CA HIS A 223 31.13 -4.38 0.23
C HIS A 223 32.21 -5.11 1.07
N ASP A 224 33.47 -5.01 0.62
CA ASP A 224 34.66 -5.54 1.32
C ASP A 224 34.80 -7.07 1.40
N GLY A 225 34.17 -7.81 0.47
CA GLY A 225 34.30 -9.26 0.41
C GLY A 225 33.55 -9.99 1.51
N ASN A 226 32.58 -9.33 2.15
CA ASN A 226 31.65 -9.94 3.09
C ASN A 226 30.31 -10.24 2.42
N VAL A 227 29.54 -11.14 3.02
CA VAL A 227 28.17 -11.43 2.63
C VAL A 227 27.26 -11.41 3.86
N LEU A 228 26.04 -10.93 3.70
CA LEU A 228 24.98 -11.18 4.67
C LEU A 228 24.37 -12.55 4.36
N ALA A 229 24.58 -13.51 5.23
CA ALA A 229 24.07 -14.87 5.10
C ALA A 229 22.76 -15.05 5.87
N HIS A 230 21.77 -15.65 5.23
CA HIS A 230 20.56 -16.13 5.89
C HIS A 230 20.79 -17.56 6.39
N ILE A 231 20.50 -17.81 7.67
CA ILE A 231 20.64 -19.11 8.32
C ILE A 231 19.26 -19.77 8.44
N SER A 232 19.02 -20.81 7.63
CA SER A 232 17.70 -21.43 7.46
C SER A 232 17.06 -21.94 8.77
N ASP A 233 17.87 -22.50 9.67
CA ASP A 233 17.37 -23.14 10.90
C ASP A 233 16.95 -22.14 11.97
N THR A 234 17.64 -21.00 12.05
CA THR A 234 17.43 -20.00 13.11
C THR A 234 16.71 -18.74 12.62
N ARG A 235 16.56 -18.55 11.29
CA ARG A 235 16.16 -17.29 10.66
C ARG A 235 17.00 -16.10 11.13
N ASN A 236 18.27 -16.34 11.42
CA ASN A 236 19.22 -15.29 11.76
C ASN A 236 19.97 -14.82 10.52
N TYR A 237 20.42 -13.57 10.59
CA TYR A 237 21.26 -12.92 9.59
C TYR A 237 22.63 -12.68 10.18
N GLU A 238 23.67 -13.18 9.53
CA GLU A 238 25.05 -13.02 9.98
C GLU A 238 25.93 -12.53 8.84
N VAL A 239 26.85 -11.62 9.15
CA VAL A 239 27.85 -11.16 8.20
C VAL A 239 29.01 -12.15 8.21
N LEU A 240 29.24 -12.81 7.08
CA LEU A 240 30.30 -13.81 6.90
C LEU A 240 31.30 -13.37 5.84
N PRO A 241 32.58 -13.74 5.96
CA PRO A 241 33.55 -13.51 4.90
C PRO A 241 33.25 -14.40 3.68
N CYS A 242 33.39 -13.83 2.49
CA CYS A 242 33.25 -14.51 1.21
C CYS A 242 34.52 -14.32 0.38
N ASN A 243 35.25 -15.41 0.17
CA ASN A 243 36.34 -15.42 -0.79
C ASN A 243 35.82 -15.94 -2.14
N PRO A 244 35.72 -15.09 -3.19
CA PRO A 244 35.16 -15.49 -4.48
C PRO A 244 36.04 -16.54 -5.15
N ARG A 245 35.40 -17.57 -5.70
CA ARG A 245 36.04 -18.61 -6.51
C ARG A 245 36.36 -18.13 -7.92
#